data_AF-A0A4U2EN01-F1
#
_entry.id   AF-A0A4U2EN01-F1
#
_cell.length_a   1.000
_cell.length_b   1.000
_cell.length_c   1.000
_cell.angle_alpha   90.00
_cell.angle_beta   90.00
_cell.angle_gamma   90.00
#
_symmetry.space_group_name_H-M   'P 1'
#
loop_
_entity.id
_entity.type
_entity.pdbx_description
1 polymer ?
#
loop_
_entity_poly.entity_id
_entity_poly.type
_entity_poly.pdbx_seq_one_letter_code
_entity_poly.pdbx_strand_id
1 'polypeptide(L)'
;MNIEHLKLFVRLASTHNISQAGQELGLSPPVASIHIGKLEESLGAIRVDHGEAVRDVCVDGLGIAMCATWIAYKQLAEGSLVEVLPDYPLKDEAAIWAVYPSAQLLAPKVRVFIDYFVQYYGSPSYWDCEVNGQAQ
;
A
#
# COMPACT_ATOMS: atom_id res chain seq x y z
N MET A 1 -15.58 12.93 18.88
CA MET A 1 -15.51 11.69 18.07
C MET A 1 -16.91 11.12 17.89
N ASN A 2 -17.38 10.97 16.64
CA ASN A 2 -18.74 10.47 16.33
C ASN A 2 -18.75 8.93 16.29
N ILE A 3 -19.61 8.30 17.10
CA ILE A 3 -19.70 6.84 17.21
C ILE A 3 -20.12 6.19 15.88
N GLU A 4 -20.96 6.84 15.09
CA GLU A 4 -21.42 6.28 13.81
C GLU A 4 -20.29 6.19 12.77
N HIS A 5 -19.37 7.17 12.77
CA HIS A 5 -18.20 7.10 11.91
C HIS A 5 -17.26 5.96 12.35
N LEU A 6 -17.10 5.76 13.66
CA LEU A 6 -16.27 4.67 14.19
C LEU A 6 -16.89 3.30 13.89
N LYS A 7 -18.21 3.14 14.01
CA LYS A 7 -18.92 1.90 13.61
C LYS A 7 -18.69 1.58 12.14
N LEU A 8 -18.78 2.59 11.27
CA LEU A 8 -18.49 2.43 9.85
C LEU A 8 -17.04 1.98 9.62
N PHE A 9 -16.07 2.59 10.29
CA PHE A 9 -14.66 2.20 10.19
C PHE A 9 -14.42 0.75 10.63
N VAL A 10 -14.96 0.34 11.78
CA VAL A 10 -14.85 -1.05 12.27
C VAL A 10 -15.47 -2.02 11.26
N ARG A 11 -16.60 -1.65 10.64
CA ARG A 11 -17.23 -2.51 9.65
C ARG A 11 -16.41 -2.57 8.35
N LEU A 12 -15.89 -1.44 7.89
CA LEU A 12 -14.99 -1.34 6.74
C LEU A 12 -13.76 -2.23 6.93
N ALA A 13 -13.16 -2.25 8.12
CA ALA A 13 -12.03 -3.13 8.43
C ALA A 13 -12.38 -4.63 8.30
N SER A 14 -13.65 -5.00 8.44
CA SER A 14 -14.11 -6.38 8.22
C SER A 14 -14.43 -6.68 6.75
N THR A 15 -15.02 -5.72 6.02
CA THR A 15 -15.49 -5.93 4.65
C THR A 15 -14.45 -5.62 3.58
N HIS A 16 -13.41 -4.85 3.89
CA HIS A 16 -12.43 -4.31 2.95
C HIS A 16 -13.07 -3.50 1.80
N ASN A 17 -14.31 -3.02 1.99
CA ASN A 17 -15.08 -2.33 0.97
C ASN A 17 -15.99 -1.27 1.63
N ILE A 18 -15.70 0.00 1.36
CA ILE A 18 -16.40 1.15 1.95
C ILE A 18 -17.88 1.16 1.57
N SER A 19 -18.18 0.92 0.30
CA SER A 19 -19.56 0.93 -0.22
C SER A 19 -20.40 -0.16 0.42
N GLN A 20 -19.85 -1.37 0.55
CA GLN A 20 -20.52 -2.48 1.22
C GLN A 20 -20.73 -2.20 2.71
N ALA A 21 -19.69 -1.73 3.42
CA ALA A 21 -19.80 -1.38 4.84
C ALA A 21 -20.87 -0.30 5.08
N GLY A 22 -20.95 0.69 4.19
CA GLY A 22 -21.98 1.72 4.20
C GLY A 22 -23.38 1.15 4.05
N GLN A 23 -23.60 0.32 3.03
CA GLN A 23 -24.91 -0.28 2.74
C GLN A 23 -25.43 -1.14 3.90
N GLU A 24 -24.57 -1.92 4.54
CA GLU A 24 -24.93 -2.75 5.69
C GLU A 24 -25.32 -1.94 6.94
N LEU A 25 -24.90 -0.67 7.00
CA LEU A 25 -25.28 0.29 8.04
C LEU A 25 -26.40 1.25 7.59
N GLY A 26 -27.05 0.98 6.44
CA GLY A 26 -28.13 1.82 5.91
C GLY A 26 -27.67 3.14 5.30
N LEU A 27 -26.37 3.29 5.01
CA LEU A 27 -25.79 4.47 4.36
C LEU A 27 -25.68 4.25 2.85
N SER A 28 -25.88 5.32 2.08
CA SER A 28 -25.50 5.32 0.67
C SER A 28 -23.97 5.38 0.53
N PRO A 29 -23.37 4.85 -0.55
CA PRO A 29 -21.92 4.89 -0.74
C PRO A 29 -21.29 6.30 -0.64
N PRO A 30 -21.90 7.38 -1.17
CA PRO A 30 -21.37 8.74 -0.99
C PRO A 30 -21.35 9.18 0.48
N VAL A 31 -22.39 8.85 1.25
CA VAL A 31 -22.47 9.19 2.68
C VAL A 31 -21.45 8.41 3.50
N ALA A 32 -21.23 7.13 3.17
CA ALA A 32 -20.20 6.33 3.81
C ALA A 32 -18.79 6.93 3.60
N SER A 33 -18.47 7.33 2.37
CA SER A 33 -17.20 8.01 2.06
C SER A 33 -17.04 9.33 2.85
N ILE A 34 -18.09 10.14 2.93
CA ILE A 34 -18.09 11.39 3.72
C ILE A 34 -17.86 11.10 5.21
N HIS A 35 -18.49 10.07 5.77
CA HIS A 35 -18.33 9.70 7.18
C HIS A 35 -16.89 9.26 7.49
N ILE A 36 -16.24 8.51 6.60
CA ILE A 36 -14.83 8.18 6.72
C ILE A 36 -13.96 9.44 6.66
N GLY A 37 -14.20 10.34 5.70
CA GLY A 37 -13.44 11.60 5.61
C GLY A 37 -13.57 12.48 6.86
N LYS A 38 -14.77 12.56 7.46
CA LYS A 38 -14.97 13.27 8.74
C LYS A 38 -14.27 12.58 9.91
N LEU A 39 -14.15 11.25 9.88
CA LEU A 39 -13.39 10.51 10.89
C LEU A 39 -11.90 10.84 10.76
N GLU A 40 -11.35 10.74 9.55
CA GLU A 40 -9.96 11.09 9.20
C GLU A 40 -9.62 12.50 9.70
N GLU A 41 -10.44 13.50 9.37
CA GLU A 41 -10.26 14.88 9.82
C GLU A 41 -10.26 15.00 11.35
N SER A 42 -11.20 14.32 12.02
CA SER A 42 -11.30 14.37 13.48
C SER A 42 -10.14 13.70 14.21
N LEU A 43 -9.45 12.76 13.55
CA LEU A 43 -8.29 12.04 14.07
C LEU A 43 -6.96 12.70 13.65
N GLY A 44 -7.00 13.72 12.79
CA GLY A 44 -5.80 14.31 12.20
C GLY A 44 -5.07 13.36 11.26
N ALA A 45 -5.78 12.43 10.61
CA ALA A 45 -5.19 11.49 9.68
C ALA A 45 -4.67 12.21 8.44
N ILE A 46 -3.47 11.85 8.00
CA ILE A 46 -2.85 12.40 6.79
C ILE A 46 -3.22 11.49 5.61
N ARG A 47 -3.81 12.09 4.56
CA ARG A 47 -4.19 11.35 3.36
C ARG A 47 -3.37 11.83 2.16
N VAL A 48 -2.67 10.89 1.54
CA VAL A 48 -1.80 11.14 0.38
C VAL A 48 -2.03 10.05 -0.64
N ASP A 49 -1.90 10.39 -1.92
CA ASP A 49 -2.03 9.48 -3.06
C ASP A 49 -0.67 9.04 -3.64
N HIS A 50 0.42 9.38 -2.94
CA HIS A 50 1.77 9.09 -3.37
C HIS A 50 2.55 8.34 -2.29
N GLY A 51 3.03 7.13 -2.62
CA GLY A 51 3.64 6.24 -1.65
C GLY A 51 4.92 6.80 -1.01
N GLU A 52 5.71 7.56 -1.76
CA GLU A 52 6.92 8.21 -1.23
C GLU A 52 6.59 9.29 -0.20
N ALA A 53 5.53 10.06 -0.42
CA ALA A 53 5.07 11.06 0.53
C ALA A 53 4.52 10.40 1.81
N VAL A 54 3.83 9.26 1.70
CA VAL A 54 3.41 8.47 2.86
C VAL A 54 4.61 8.00 3.68
N ARG A 55 5.66 7.48 3.02
CA ARG A 55 6.91 7.10 3.68
C ARG A 55 7.54 8.29 4.40
N ASP A 56 7.68 9.43 3.73
CA ASP A 56 8.36 10.61 4.30
C ASP A 56 7.62 11.14 5.54
N VAL A 57 6.29 11.16 5.51
CA VAL A 57 5.44 11.47 6.68
C VAL A 57 5.71 10.50 7.85
N CYS A 58 5.89 9.21 7.58
CA CYS A 58 6.25 8.23 8.61
C CYS A 58 7.67 8.42 9.14
N VAL A 59 8.65 8.74 8.28
CA VAL A 59 10.03 9.04 8.68
C VAL A 59 10.07 10.25 9.62
N ASP A 60 9.24 11.25 9.37
CA ASP A 60 9.08 12.44 10.22
C ASP A 60 8.31 12.15 11.53
N GLY A 61 7.92 10.89 11.78
CA GLY A 61 7.28 10.45 13.03
C GLY A 61 5.80 10.82 13.14
N LEU A 62 5.13 11.15 12.04
CA LEU A 62 3.73 11.60 12.04
C LEU A 62 2.70 10.46 12.07
N GLY A 63 3.14 9.19 12.01
CA GLY A 63 2.26 8.03 12.15
C GLY A 63 2.82 6.73 11.61
N ILE A 64 1.94 5.74 11.49
CA ILE A 64 2.21 4.44 10.86
C ILE A 64 1.46 4.35 9.53
N ALA A 65 2.02 3.64 8.55
CA ALA A 65 1.39 3.44 7.26
C ALA A 65 1.71 2.07 6.67
N MET A 66 0.85 1.64 5.77
CA MET A 66 1.14 0.53 4.86
C MET A 66 1.98 1.06 3.70
N CYS A 67 3.21 0.57 3.58
CA CYS A 67 4.12 0.96 2.51
C CYS A 67 4.61 -0.28 1.76
N ALA A 68 4.73 -0.15 0.45
CA ALA A 68 5.39 -1.16 -0.35
C ALA A 68 6.89 -1.22 -0.01
N THR A 69 7.46 -2.42 -0.01
CA THR A 69 8.87 -2.63 0.36
C THR A 69 9.83 -1.87 -0.57
N TRP A 70 9.56 -1.82 -1.88
CA TRP A 70 10.38 -1.05 -2.84
C TRP A 70 10.42 0.46 -2.58
N ILE A 71 9.45 1.01 -1.82
CA ILE A 71 9.43 2.44 -1.44
C ILE A 71 10.22 2.68 -0.16
N ALA A 72 10.16 1.75 0.81
CA ALA A 72 10.63 1.93 2.17
C ALA A 72 11.94 1.19 2.50
N TYR A 73 12.45 0.33 1.61
CA TYR A 73 13.57 -0.57 1.94
C TYR A 73 14.81 0.13 2.48
N LYS A 74 15.17 1.30 1.93
CA LYS A 74 16.33 2.07 2.40
C LYS A 74 16.15 2.53 3.84
N GLN A 75 14.98 3.08 4.15
CA GLN A 75 14.66 3.56 5.48
C GLN A 75 14.54 2.42 6.49
N LEU A 76 14.07 1.24 6.06
CA LEU A 76 14.07 0.03 6.87
C LEU A 76 15.50 -0.46 7.13
N ALA A 77 16.36 -0.48 6.11
CA ALA A 77 17.76 -0.90 6.22
C ALA A 77 18.60 0.07 7.09
N GLU A 78 18.36 1.37 6.96
CA GLU A 78 19.02 2.43 7.75
C GLU A 78 18.45 2.56 9.18
N GLY A 79 17.29 1.93 9.45
CA GLY A 79 16.62 1.96 10.75
C GLY A 79 15.85 3.25 11.04
N SER A 80 15.66 4.13 10.05
CA SER A 80 14.80 5.32 10.18
C SER A 80 13.31 4.96 10.10
N LEU A 81 12.97 3.79 9.57
CA LEU A 81 11.66 3.15 9.69
C LEU A 81 11.82 1.75 10.29
N VAL A 82 10.75 1.26 10.91
CA VAL A 82 10.69 -0.09 11.49
C VAL A 82 9.37 -0.74 11.11
N GLU A 83 9.40 -2.05 10.88
CA GLU A 83 8.19 -2.84 10.67
C GLU A 83 7.35 -2.89 11.96
N VAL A 84 6.04 -2.71 11.81
CA VAL A 84 5.09 -2.73 12.92
C VAL A 84 4.12 -3.89 12.69
N LEU A 85 3.79 -4.63 13.75
CA LEU A 85 2.93 -5.83 13.71
C LEU A 85 3.48 -6.98 12.83
N PRO A 86 4.72 -7.45 13.03
CA PRO A 86 5.31 -8.52 12.20
C PRO A 86 4.53 -9.85 12.26
N ASP A 87 3.78 -10.08 13.34
CA ASP A 87 2.93 -11.28 13.50
C ASP A 87 1.63 -11.22 12.68
N TYR A 88 1.34 -10.08 12.03
CA TYR A 88 0.12 -9.84 11.26
C TYR A 88 0.47 -9.39 9.83
N PRO A 89 1.15 -10.24 9.03
CA PRO A 89 1.54 -9.87 7.68
C PRO A 89 0.30 -9.61 6.82
N LEU A 90 0.36 -8.52 6.07
CA LEU A 90 -0.67 -8.20 5.09
C LEU A 90 -0.55 -9.17 3.92
N LYS A 91 -1.67 -9.79 3.54
CA LYS A 91 -1.73 -10.56 2.30
C LYS A 91 -1.77 -9.58 1.15
N ASP A 92 -0.61 -9.25 0.60
CA ASP A 92 -0.56 -8.38 -0.56
C ASP A 92 -0.26 -9.19 -1.83
N GLU A 93 -1.16 -9.07 -2.80
CA GLU A 93 -0.97 -9.55 -4.17
C GLU A 93 -0.39 -8.43 -5.07
N ALA A 94 -0.06 -7.27 -4.49
CA ALA A 94 0.56 -6.17 -5.21
C ALA A 94 1.87 -6.62 -5.86
N ALA A 95 1.95 -6.38 -7.17
CA ALA A 95 3.12 -6.69 -7.99
C ALA A 95 3.45 -5.51 -8.91
N ILE A 96 4.71 -5.43 -9.33
CA ILE A 96 5.15 -4.49 -10.36
C ILE A 96 4.88 -5.14 -11.72
N TRP A 97 4.00 -4.53 -12.52
CA TRP A 97 3.58 -5.08 -13.80
C TRP A 97 4.26 -4.37 -14.98
N ALA A 98 4.80 -5.15 -15.91
CA ALA A 98 5.18 -4.66 -17.22
C ALA A 98 3.95 -4.65 -18.14
N VAL A 99 3.38 -3.47 -18.39
CA VAL A 99 2.18 -3.32 -19.23
C VAL A 99 2.59 -2.92 -20.65
N TYR A 100 2.13 -3.67 -21.64
CA TYR A 100 2.35 -3.40 -23.06
C TYR A 100 1.10 -3.78 -23.86
N PRO A 101 0.86 -3.18 -25.05
CA PRO A 101 -0.28 -3.54 -25.88
C PRO A 101 -0.28 -5.02 -26.24
N SER A 102 -1.46 -5.64 -26.22
CA SER A 102 -1.67 -7.01 -26.68
C SER A 102 -1.43 -7.10 -28.20
N ALA A 103 -0.17 -7.26 -28.62
CA ALA A 103 0.18 -7.60 -29.99
C ALA A 103 0.23 -9.12 -30.15
N GLN A 104 -0.19 -9.64 -31.31
CA GLN A 104 -0.08 -11.07 -31.64
C GLN A 104 1.38 -11.58 -31.57
N LEU A 105 2.35 -10.69 -31.81
CA LEU A 105 3.79 -10.95 -31.68
C LEU A 105 4.45 -9.79 -30.92
N LEU A 106 5.05 -10.10 -29.77
CA LEU A 106 5.85 -9.16 -29.02
C LEU A 106 7.14 -8.86 -29.80
N ALA A 107 7.39 -7.58 -30.10
CA ALA A 107 8.61 -7.20 -30.82
C ALA A 107 9.86 -7.63 -30.01
N PRO A 108 10.90 -8.24 -30.64
CA PRO A 108 12.07 -8.75 -29.91
C PRO A 108 12.75 -7.73 -29.00
N LYS A 109 12.80 -6.46 -29.39
CA LYS A 109 13.34 -5.37 -28.56
C LYS A 109 12.57 -5.18 -27.23
N VAL A 110 11.25 -5.35 -27.25
CA VAL A 110 10.41 -5.23 -26.05
C VAL A 110 10.63 -6.45 -25.17
N ARG A 111 10.76 -7.64 -25.78
CA ARG A 111 11.06 -8.86 -25.04
C ARG A 111 12.38 -8.76 -24.28
N VAL A 112 13.46 -8.39 -24.97
CA VAL A 112 14.78 -8.20 -24.36
C VAL A 112 14.75 -7.14 -23.25
N PHE A 113 13.99 -6.06 -23.44
CA PHE A 113 13.81 -5.02 -22.43
C PHE A 113 13.09 -5.53 -21.17
N ILE A 114 12.05 -6.35 -21.33
CA ILE A 114 11.37 -7.00 -20.20
C ILE A 114 12.31 -7.98 -19.51
N ASP A 115 13.00 -8.84 -20.27
CA ASP A 115 13.94 -9.83 -19.72
C ASP A 115 15.06 -9.14 -18.91
N TYR A 116 15.54 -7.97 -19.36
CA TYR A 116 16.49 -7.15 -18.61
C TYR A 116 15.94 -6.73 -17.24
N PHE A 117 14.71 -6.22 -17.15
CA PHE A 117 14.16 -5.79 -15.87
C PHE A 117 13.83 -6.94 -14.94
N VAL A 118 13.37 -8.08 -15.48
CA VAL A 118 13.18 -9.30 -14.68
C VAL A 118 14.50 -9.72 -14.04
N GLN A 119 15.60 -9.69 -14.80
CA GLN A 119 16.93 -10.00 -14.28
C GLN A 119 17.45 -8.94 -13.30
N TYR A 120 17.22 -7.66 -13.59
CA TYR A 120 17.69 -6.55 -12.77
C TYR A 120 17.02 -6.52 -11.40
N TYR A 121 15.68 -6.67 -11.36
CA TYR A 121 14.95 -6.67 -10.10
C TYR A 121 15.14 -7.97 -9.32
N GLY A 122 15.20 -9.11 -10.02
CA GLY A 122 15.40 -10.41 -9.39
C GLY A 122 14.13 -11.00 -8.77
N SER A 123 14.26 -12.23 -8.25
CA SER A 123 13.23 -12.92 -7.47
C SER A 123 13.91 -13.81 -6.41
N PRO A 124 13.88 -13.45 -5.12
CA PRO A 124 13.27 -12.24 -4.55
C PRO A 124 13.93 -10.95 -5.07
N SER A 125 13.19 -9.85 -4.97
CA SER A 125 13.67 -8.57 -5.47
C SER A 125 14.87 -8.07 -4.65
N TYR A 126 15.75 -7.24 -5.23
CA TYR A 126 16.94 -6.77 -4.50
C TYR A 126 16.60 -5.99 -3.21
N TRP A 127 15.50 -5.23 -3.18
CA TRP A 127 15.08 -4.50 -2.00
C TRP A 127 14.54 -5.40 -0.90
N ASP A 128 13.85 -6.50 -1.25
CA ASP A 128 13.38 -7.47 -0.25
C ASP A 128 14.57 -8.25 0.35
N CYS A 129 15.60 -8.51 -0.45
CA CYS A 129 16.87 -9.08 0.02
C CYS A 129 17.51 -8.18 1.10
N GLU A 130 17.60 -6.88 0.85
CA GLU A 130 18.17 -5.90 1.79
C GLU A 130 17.39 -5.83 3.11
N VAL A 131 16.06 -5.75 3.03
CA VAL A 131 15.19 -5.68 4.24
C VAL A 131 15.32 -6.96 5.09
N ASN A 132 15.40 -8.12 4.46
CA ASN A 132 15.48 -9.41 5.15
C ASN A 132 16.92 -9.78 5.58
N GLY A 133 17.91 -8.92 5.33
CA GLY A 133 19.31 -9.22 5.61
C GLY A 133 19.86 -10.40 4.79
N GLN A 134 19.24 -10.72 3.66
CA GLN A 134 19.69 -11.76 2.74
C GLN A 134 20.61 -11.12 1.71
N ALA A 135 21.92 -11.27 1.87
CA ALA A 135 22.87 -10.81 0.85
C ALA A 135 22.63 -11.55 -0.48
N GLN A 136 22.57 -10.79 -1.58
CA GLN A 136 22.48 -11.31 -2.94
C GLN A 136 23.82 -11.87 -3.43
#